data_AF-X1HP33-F1
#
_entry.id   AF-X1HP33-F1
#
_cell.length_a   1.000
_cell.length_b   1.000
_cell.length_c   1.000
_cell.angle_alpha   90.00
_cell.angle_beta   90.00
_cell.angle_gamma   90.00
#
_symmetry.space_group_name_H-M   'P 1'
#
loop_
_entity.id
_entity.type
_entity.pdbx_description
1 polymer ?
#
loop_
_entity_poly.entity_id
_entity_poly.type
_entity_poly.pdbx_seq_one_letter_code
_entity_poly.pdbx_strand_id
1 'polypeptide(L)'
;MGCGSGRHIVFLAKHDFEVHGVDVSPVGIKLAKRWMEDEKLAASLIIGSIYNKLPYANAFFDAVISVQVIHHNTTENIRRLIAEIWRVLKPAGLFFATKGRIQA
;
A
#
# COMPACT_ATOMS: atom_id res chain seq x y z
N MET A 1 0.11 -0.60 -0.75
CA MET A 1 -1.33 -0.30 -0.84
C MET A 1 -2.14 -1.58 -0.73
N GLY A 2 -3.12 -1.64 0.18
CA GLY A 2 -3.86 -2.87 0.51
C GLY A 2 -2.93 -3.91 1.14
N CYS A 3 -2.31 -3.56 2.26
CA CYS A 3 -1.26 -4.41 2.85
C CYS A 3 -1.78 -5.68 3.54
N GLY A 4 -3.09 -5.80 3.78
CA GLY A 4 -3.72 -6.94 4.44
C GLY A 4 -3.03 -7.30 5.75
N SER A 5 -2.74 -8.59 5.94
CA SER A 5 -2.01 -9.13 7.09
C SER A 5 -0.50 -8.92 7.06
N GLY A 6 0.03 -8.13 6.12
CA GLY A 6 1.40 -7.63 6.19
C GLY A 6 2.46 -8.42 5.43
N ARG A 7 2.11 -9.47 4.65
CA ARG A 7 3.10 -10.34 3.97
C ARG A 7 4.21 -9.59 3.21
N HIS A 8 3.87 -8.49 2.53
CA HIS A 8 4.83 -7.69 1.77
C HIS A 8 5.53 -6.65 2.65
N ILE A 9 4.82 -6.10 3.64
CA ILE A 9 5.37 -5.13 4.59
C ILE A 9 6.48 -5.77 5.42
N VAL A 10 6.21 -6.94 5.99
CA VAL A 10 7.18 -7.71 6.79
C VAL A 10 8.39 -8.08 5.95
N PHE A 11 8.17 -8.59 4.72
CA PHE A 11 9.26 -8.94 3.82
C PHE A 11 10.17 -7.74 3.52
N LEU A 12 9.60 -6.59 3.18
CA LEU A 12 10.37 -5.38 2.85
C LEU A 12 11.07 -4.81 4.09
N ALA A 13 10.42 -4.81 5.26
CA ALA A 13 11.04 -4.37 6.50
C ALA A 13 12.24 -5.23 6.90
N LYS A 14 12.20 -6.54 6.64
CA LYS A 14 13.36 -7.45 6.82
C LYS A 14 14.55 -7.15 5.91
N HIS A 15 14.35 -6.34 4.87
CA HIS A 15 15.39 -5.90 3.94
C HIS A 15 15.69 -4.41 4.09
N ASP A 16 15.52 -3.89 5.31
CA ASP A 16 15.89 -2.52 5.72
C ASP A 16 15.16 -1.39 4.98
N PHE A 17 14.01 -1.67 4.38
CA PHE A 17 13.16 -0.62 3.82
C PHE A 17 12.31 0.05 4.90
N GLU A 18 12.20 1.38 4.82
CA GLU A 18 11.14 2.12 5.54
C GLU A 18 9.80 1.82 4.87
N VAL A 19 8.90 1.16 5.61
CA VAL A 19 7.66 0.64 5.04
C VAL A 19 6.41 1.33 5.62
N HIS A 20 5.51 1.67 4.70
CA HIS A 20 4.20 2.23 5.01
C HIS A 20 3.11 1.34 4.41
N GLY A 21 2.08 1.04 5.19
CA GLY A 21 0.97 0.18 4.81
C GLY A 21 -0.37 0.85 5.05
N VAL A 22 -1.30 0.65 4.11
CA VAL A 22 -2.70 1.08 4.23
C VAL A 22 -3.59 -0.07 3.83
N ASP A 23 -4.61 -0.36 4.63
CA ASP A 23 -5.62 -1.37 4.31
C ASP A 23 -6.97 -0.99 4.94
N VAL A 24 -8.07 -1.36 4.28
CA VAL A 24 -9.42 -1.09 4.79
C VAL A 24 -9.80 -2.04 5.93
N SER A 25 -9.14 -3.20 6.05
CA SER A 25 -9.44 -4.22 7.04
C SER A 25 -8.74 -3.94 8.38
N PRO A 26 -9.50 -3.64 9.45
CA PRO A 26 -8.91 -3.48 10.79
C PRO A 26 -8.26 -4.77 11.29
N VAL A 27 -8.85 -5.93 10.93
CA VAL A 27 -8.33 -7.25 11.28
C VAL A 27 -7.00 -7.51 10.57
N GLY A 28 -6.91 -7.18 9.27
CA GLY A 28 -5.66 -7.27 8.51
C GLY A 28 -4.54 -6.44 9.14
N ILE A 29 -4.81 -5.16 9.42
CA ILE A 29 -3.84 -4.28 10.08
C ILE A 29 -3.44 -4.80 11.45
N LYS A 30 -4.37 -5.34 12.25
CA LYS A 30 -4.04 -5.93 13.55
C LYS A 30 -3.08 -7.12 13.42
N LEU A 31 -3.32 -8.01 12.46
CA LEU A 31 -2.45 -9.16 12.19
C LEU A 31 -1.08 -8.71 11.68
N ALA A 32 -1.04 -7.71 10.79
CA ALA A 32 0.21 -7.13 10.30
C ALA A 32 1.05 -6.52 11.44
N LYS A 33 0.44 -5.73 12.33
CA LYS A 33 1.12 -5.15 13.49
C LYS A 33 1.73 -6.22 14.38
N ARG A 34 0.94 -7.25 14.72
CA ARG A 34 1.43 -8.38 15.54
C ARG A 34 2.63 -9.08 14.89
N TRP A 35 2.57 -9.34 13.58
CA TRP A 35 3.69 -9.99 12.90
C TRP A 35 4.95 -9.09 12.88
N MET A 36 4.79 -7.78 12.70
CA MET A 36 5.92 -6.84 12.80
C MET A 36 6.53 -6.84 14.21
N GLU A 37 5.69 -6.86 15.25
CA GLU A 37 6.14 -6.95 16.66
C GLU A 37 6.91 -8.25 16.95
N ASP A 38 6.36 -9.40 16.53
CA ASP A 38 6.96 -10.72 16.73
C ASP A 38 8.35 -10.81 16.05
N GLU A 39 8.53 -10.14 14.92
CA GLU A 39 9.77 -10.08 14.14
C GLU A 39 10.70 -8.92 14.55
N LYS A 40 10.29 -8.08 15.52
CA LYS A 40 11.00 -6.87 15.98
C LYS A 40 11.28 -5.86 14.85
N LEU A 41 10.31 -5.69 13.95
CA LEU A 41 10.37 -4.78 12.80
C LEU A 41 9.47 -3.56 13.02
N ALA A 42 9.75 -2.47 12.30
CA ALA A 42 8.94 -1.24 12.34
C ALA A 42 8.23 -0.97 11.01
N ALA A 43 6.97 -0.53 11.07
CA ALA A 43 6.20 -0.03 9.92
C ALA A 43 5.17 1.00 10.35
N SER A 44 4.86 1.94 9.45
CA SER A 44 3.72 2.85 9.60
C SER A 44 2.47 2.22 8.98
N LEU A 45 1.54 1.75 9.81
CA LEU A 45 0.34 1.02 9.36
C LEU A 45 -0.95 1.79 9.67
N ILE A 46 -1.71 2.11 8.62
CA ILE A 46 -2.93 2.91 8.66
C ILE A 46 -4.14 2.06 8.25
N ILE A 47 -5.24 2.16 9.01
CA ILE A 47 -6.54 1.64 8.60
C ILE A 47 -7.22 2.71 7.74
N GLY A 48 -7.51 2.39 6.48
CA GLY A 48 -8.11 3.35 5.56
C GLY A 48 -8.26 2.84 4.12
N SER A 49 -9.06 3.57 3.34
CA SER A 49 -9.24 3.32 1.91
C SER A 49 -8.11 3.94 1.10
N ILE A 50 -7.57 3.18 0.15
CA ILE A 50 -6.58 3.69 -0.81
C ILE A 50 -7.18 4.69 -1.80
N TYR A 51 -8.51 4.73 -1.93
CA TYR A 51 -9.22 5.68 -2.80
C TYR A 51 -9.41 7.06 -2.16
N ASN A 52 -9.02 7.21 -0.88
CA ASN A 52 -8.98 8.49 -0.21
C ASN A 52 -7.61 9.14 -0.40
N LYS A 53 -7.54 10.47 -0.22
CA LYS A 53 -6.26 11.19 -0.16
C LYS A 53 -5.40 10.59 0.96
N LEU A 54 -4.19 10.20 0.61
CA LEU A 54 -3.26 9.58 1.54
C LEU A 54 -2.58 10.66 2.38
N PRO A 55 -2.29 10.40 3.67
CA PRO A 55 -1.70 11.37 4.59
C PRO A 55 -0.18 11.52 4.38
N TYR A 56 0.27 11.56 3.13
CA TYR A 56 1.67 11.72 2.76
C TYR A 56 1.85 12.97 1.92
N ALA A 57 3.01 13.61 2.08
CA ALA A 57 3.42 14.74 1.26
C ALA A 57 3.55 14.34 -0.22
N ASN A 58 3.67 15.33 -1.10
CA ASN A 58 4.05 15.07 -2.49
C ASN A 58 5.46 14.49 -2.52
N ALA A 59 5.76 13.60 -3.47
CA ALA A 59 7.10 13.02 -3.65
C ALA A 59 7.67 12.40 -2.38
N PHE A 60 6.87 11.61 -1.66
CA PHE A 60 7.25 10.99 -0.39
C PHE A 60 7.90 9.61 -0.58
N PHE A 61 7.36 8.78 -1.48
CA PHE A 61 7.80 7.39 -1.66
C PHE A 61 8.74 7.22 -2.85
N ASP A 62 9.79 6.42 -2.66
CA ASP A 62 10.64 5.92 -3.75
C ASP A 62 9.94 4.82 -4.56
N ALA A 63 9.06 4.05 -3.91
CA ALA A 63 8.26 3.03 -4.58
C ALA A 63 6.87 2.86 -3.95
N VAL A 64 5.89 2.54 -4.78
CA VAL A 64 4.53 2.17 -4.37
C VAL A 64 4.21 0.78 -4.92
N ILE A 65 3.78 -0.11 -4.03
CA ILE A 65 3.43 -1.50 -4.37
C ILE A 65 1.95 -1.74 -4.11
N SER A 66 1.24 -2.31 -5.09
CA SER A 66 -0.13 -2.79 -4.92
C SER A 66 -0.37 -4.13 -5.61
N VAL A 67 -0.60 -5.17 -4.82
CA VAL A 67 -0.75 -6.54 -5.33
C VAL A 67 -2.22 -6.95 -5.24
N GLN A 68 -2.89 -7.10 -6.38
CA GLN A 68 -4.29 -7.56 -6.50
C GLN A 68 -5.37 -6.66 -5.86
N VAL A 69 -5.12 -5.35 -5.71
CA VAL A 69 -6.05 -4.44 -4.98
C VAL A 69 -6.60 -3.28 -5.82
N ILE A 70 -5.80 -2.68 -6.71
CA ILE A 70 -6.14 -1.40 -7.36
C ILE A 70 -7.39 -1.43 -8.28
N HIS A 71 -7.98 -2.59 -8.56
CA HIS A 71 -9.01 -2.76 -9.60
C HIS A 71 -10.43 -2.94 -9.04
N HIS A 72 -10.63 -2.89 -7.72
CA HIS A 72 -11.91 -3.16 -7.07
C HIS A 72 -12.85 -1.95 -6.96
N ASN A 73 -12.79 -1.02 -7.92
CA ASN A 73 -13.62 0.19 -7.89
C ASN A 73 -13.92 0.71 -9.30
N THR A 74 -14.73 1.76 -9.42
CA THR A 74 -15.08 2.37 -10.70
C THR A 74 -13.84 2.92 -11.41
N THR A 75 -13.85 2.93 -12.74
CA THR A 75 -12.76 3.49 -13.55
C THR A 75 -12.39 4.92 -13.14
N GLU A 76 -13.38 5.73 -12.74
CA GLU A 76 -13.16 7.08 -12.24
C GLU A 76 -12.36 7.09 -10.92
N ASN A 77 -12.75 6.25 -9.96
CA ASN A 77 -12.02 6.13 -8.69
C ASN A 77 -10.61 5.55 -8.90
N ILE A 78 -10.45 4.64 -9.86
CA ILE A 78 -9.12 4.12 -10.24
C ILE A 78 -8.26 5.25 -10.82
N ARG A 79 -8.78 6.10 -11.71
CA ARG A 79 -8.02 7.26 -12.23
C ARG A 79 -7.56 8.19 -11.12
N ARG A 80 -8.44 8.48 -10.15
CA ARG A 80 -8.09 9.29 -8.97
C ARG A 80 -7.01 8.64 -8.12
N LEU A 81 -7.10 7.32 -7.89
CA LEU A 81 -6.08 6.55 -7.20
C LEU A 81 -4.73 6.63 -7.93
N ILE A 82 -4.70 6.49 -9.27
CA ILE A 82 -3.46 6.62 -10.05
C ILE A 82 -2.87 8.04 -9.94
N ALA A 83 -3.70 9.08 -9.97
CA ALA A 83 -3.23 10.45 -9.75
C ALA A 83 -2.66 10.65 -8.33
N GLU A 84 -3.27 10.03 -7.32
CA GLU A 84 -2.77 10.07 -5.95
C GLU A 84 -1.46 9.28 -5.79
N ILE A 85 -1.33 8.12 -6.42
CA ILE A 85 -0.07 7.35 -6.50
C ILE A 85 1.04 8.21 -7.12
N TRP A 86 0.74 8.86 -8.25
CA TRP A 86 1.66 9.76 -8.93
C TRP A 86 2.09 10.93 -8.02
N ARG A 87 1.14 11.53 -7.28
CA ARG A 87 1.42 12.63 -6.35
C ARG A 87 2.39 12.22 -5.25
N VAL A 88 2.22 11.04 -4.66
CA VAL A 88 3.04 10.59 -3.53
C VAL A 88 4.37 9.96 -3.96
N LEU A 89 4.53 9.58 -5.24
CA LEU A 89 5.79 9.08 -5.77
C LEU A 89 6.79 10.23 -6.02
N LYS A 90 8.04 10.00 -5.66
CA LYS A 90 9.16 10.86 -6.06
C LYS A 90 9.33 10.85 -7.57
N PRO A 91 9.96 11.89 -8.17
CA PRO A 91 10.46 11.80 -9.54
C PRO A 91 11.34 10.55 -9.69
N ALA A 92 11.16 9.81 -10.79
CA ALA A 92 11.78 8.50 -11.05
C ALA A 92 11.41 7.37 -10.05
N GLY A 93 10.43 7.59 -9.16
CA GLY A 93 9.90 6.56 -8.29
C GLY A 93 9.17 5.45 -9.05
N LEU A 94 9.12 4.26 -8.46
CA LEU A 94 8.57 3.07 -9.11
C LEU A 94 7.14 2.78 -8.63
N PHE A 95 6.25 2.51 -9.58
CA PHE A 95 4.94 1.92 -9.27
C PHE A 95 4.90 0.47 -9.75
N PHE A 96 4.70 -0.46 -8.83
CA PHE A 96 4.46 -1.86 -9.15
C PHE A 96 3.03 -2.25 -8.80
N ALA A 97 2.30 -2.79 -9.77
CA ALA A 97 0.96 -3.29 -9.54
C ALA A 97 0.64 -4.59 -10.28
N THR A 98 -0.22 -5.40 -9.66
CA THR A 98 -0.85 -6.55 -10.30
C THR A 98 -2.37 -6.44 -10.27
N LYS A 99 -3.02 -6.98 -11.29
CA LYS A 99 -4.49 -7.08 -11.38
C LYS A 99 -4.90 -8.53 -11.56
N GLY A 100 -6.10 -8.86 -11.07
CA GLY A 100 -6.71 -10.17 -11.30
C GLY A 100 -7.04 -10.37 -12.78
N ARG A 101 -7.44 -11.59 -13.15
CA ARG A 101 -8.06 -11.81 -14.47
C ARG A 101 -9.30 -10.92 -14.56
N ILE A 102 -9.35 -10.06 -15.57
CA ILE A 102 -10.58 -9.36 -15.94
C ILE A 102 -11.47 -10.44 -16.58
N GLN A 103 -12.58 -10.77 -15.95
CA GLN A 103 -13.65 -11.48 -16.65
C GLN A 103 -14.32 -10.44 -17.53
N ALA A 104 -14.20 -10.63 -18.84
CA ALA A 104 -14.93 -9.86 -19.84
C ALA A 104 -16.38 -10.33 -19.91
#